data_AF-A0A2S4LJZ8-F1
#
_entry.id   AF-A0A2S4LJZ8-F1
#
_cell.length_a   1.000
_cell.length_b   1.000
_cell.length_c   1.000
_cell.angle_alpha   90.00
_cell.angle_beta   90.00
_cell.angle_gamma   90.00
#
_symmetry.space_group_name_H-M   'P 1'
#
loop_
_entity.id
_entity.type
_entity.pdbx_description
1 polymer ?
#
loop_
_entity_poly.entity_id
_entity_poly.type
_entity_poly.pdbx_seq_one_letter_code
_entity_poly.pdbx_strand_id
1 'polypeptide(L)'
;MTERLRATLALYDPRGRLAAPAYRHLLIRTLLLGFGLLCLGIWLASLGLRWAGVLAVAGILPVIGATAIQTVRRLHDRNRSGGWFGLYVLAETVGVLPLERAVDAHPLPVIALVLAMLGFFLWFFVETVFRAGSPGANRYGPVPAEA
;
A
#
# COMPACT_ATOMS: atom_id res chain seq x y z
N MET A 1 14.27 13.72 21.92
CA MET A 1 13.71 12.79 20.90
C MET A 1 14.87 12.15 20.17
N THR A 2 15.01 10.82 20.21
CA THR A 2 16.13 10.11 19.56
C THR A 2 16.02 10.19 18.04
N GLU A 3 17.15 10.18 17.34
CA GLU A 3 17.22 10.25 15.88
C GLU A 3 16.41 9.14 15.19
N ARG A 4 16.43 7.93 15.77
CA ARG A 4 15.62 6.78 15.33
C ARG A 4 14.12 7.05 15.39
N LEU A 5 13.63 7.70 16.45
CA LEU A 5 12.21 8.01 16.59
C LEU A 5 11.77 9.03 15.53
N ARG A 6 12.62 10.01 15.23
CA ARG A 6 12.36 10.99 14.16
C ARG A 6 12.28 10.30 12.79
N ALA A 7 13.21 9.38 12.51
CA ALA A 7 13.21 8.62 11.27
C ALA A 7 11.97 7.73 11.13
N THR A 8 11.50 7.09 12.20
CA THR A 8 10.26 6.30 12.17
C THR A 8 9.03 7.17 11.97
N LEU A 9 8.96 8.34 12.60
CA LEU A 9 7.83 9.27 12.42
C LEU A 9 7.80 9.86 11.01
N ALA A 10 8.97 10.06 10.39
CA ALA A 10 9.06 10.50 8.99
C ALA A 10 8.45 9.49 8.00
N LEU A 11 8.27 8.22 8.40
CA LEU A 11 7.55 7.25 7.58
C LEU A 11 6.05 7.55 7.46
N TYR A 12 5.50 8.30 8.41
CA TYR A 12 4.10 8.69 8.47
C TYR A 12 3.85 10.13 8.01
N ASP A 13 4.85 10.80 7.43
CA ASP A 13 4.66 12.09 6.77
C ASP A 13 4.21 11.87 5.31
N PRO A 14 3.01 12.32 4.89
CA PRO A 14 2.54 12.19 3.51
C PRO A 14 3.12 13.23 2.56
N ARG A 15 3.89 14.21 3.06
CA ARG A 15 4.41 15.32 2.26
C ARG A 15 5.60 14.87 1.41
N GLY A 16 5.82 15.63 0.33
CA GLY A 16 6.93 15.40 -0.57
C GLY A 16 6.71 14.24 -1.53
N ARG A 17 7.83 13.81 -2.12
CA ARG A 17 7.91 12.79 -3.16
C ARG A 17 8.75 11.62 -2.68
N LEU A 18 8.53 10.46 -3.28
CA LEU A 18 9.33 9.25 -3.03
C LEU A 18 9.75 8.63 -4.36
N ALA A 19 11.07 8.53 -4.57
CA ALA A 19 11.65 7.94 -5.77
C ALA A 19 11.28 6.45 -5.91
N ALA A 20 11.19 5.96 -7.14
CA ALA A 20 10.80 4.58 -7.42
C ALA A 20 11.71 3.52 -6.74
N PRO A 21 13.05 3.63 -6.73
CA PRO A 21 13.92 2.66 -6.05
C PRO A 21 13.66 2.59 -4.54
N ALA A 22 13.58 3.75 -3.88
CA ALA A 22 13.29 3.85 -2.45
C ALA A 22 11.90 3.28 -2.11
N TYR A 23 10.90 3.57 -2.95
CA TYR A 23 9.56 2.99 -2.80
C TYR A 23 9.56 1.46 -2.93
N ARG A 24 10.24 0.90 -3.95
CA ARG A 24 10.35 -0.55 -4.13
C ARG A 24 11.02 -1.22 -2.93
N HIS A 25 12.12 -0.65 -2.45
CA HIS A 25 12.83 -1.19 -1.29
C HIS A 25 11.94 -1.18 -0.04
N LEU A 26 11.24 -0.06 0.20
CA LEU A 26 10.31 0.05 1.30
C LEU A 26 9.15 -0.96 1.17
N LEU A 27 8.56 -1.09 -0.02
CA LEU A 27 7.46 -2.00 -0.30
C LEU A 27 7.86 -3.46 -0.02
N ILE A 28 9.03 -3.89 -0.53
CA ILE A 28 9.55 -5.24 -0.25
C ILE A 28 9.77 -5.43 1.25
N ARG A 29 10.38 -4.46 1.93
CA ARG A 29 10.63 -4.53 3.37
C ARG A 29 9.33 -4.64 4.17
N THR A 30 8.30 -3.87 3.83
CA THR A 30 7.02 -3.90 4.53
C THR A 30 6.23 -5.18 4.24
N LEU A 31 6.30 -5.71 3.02
CA LEU A 31 5.72 -7.02 2.68
C LEU A 31 6.38 -8.15 3.48
N LEU A 32 7.72 -8.19 3.54
CA LEU A 32 8.46 -9.18 4.32
C LEU A 32 8.16 -9.07 5.82
N LEU A 33 8.11 -7.84 6.35
CA LEU A 33 7.77 -7.61 7.75
C LEU A 33 6.33 -8.05 8.07
N GLY A 34 5.36 -7.69 7.23
CA GLY A 34 3.96 -8.09 7.40
C GLY A 34 3.78 -9.61 7.35
N PHE A 35 4.44 -10.26 6.38
CA PHE A 35 4.46 -11.72 6.29
C PHE A 35 5.11 -12.36 7.53
N GLY A 36 6.26 -11.84 7.97
CA GLY A 36 6.92 -12.31 9.19
C GLY A 36 6.06 -12.16 10.44
N LEU A 37 5.35 -11.05 10.59
CA LEU A 37 4.41 -10.82 11.70
C LEU A 37 3.22 -11.79 11.67
N LEU A 38 2.70 -12.09 10.49
CA LEU A 38 1.64 -13.09 10.32
C LEU A 38 2.12 -14.49 10.72
N CYS A 39 3.28 -14.92 10.21
CA CYS A 39 3.88 -16.21 10.56
C CYS A 39 4.18 -16.32 12.06
N LEU A 40 4.74 -15.26 12.65
CA LEU A 40 4.99 -15.18 14.09
C LEU A 40 3.68 -15.29 14.88
N GLY A 41 2.62 -14.62 14.44
CA GLY A 41 1.31 -14.69 15.06
C GLY A 41 0.73 -16.10 15.08
N ILE A 42 0.79 -16.80 13.94
CA ILE A 42 0.33 -18.19 13.80
C ILE A 42 1.16 -19.12 14.69
N TRP A 43 2.49 -18.96 14.69
CA TRP A 43 3.38 -19.77 15.52
C TRP A 43 3.16 -19.56 17.03
N LEU A 44 2.98 -18.33 17.49
CA LEU A 44 2.65 -18.06 18.89
C LEU A 44 1.29 -18.62 19.29
N ALA A 45 0.29 -18.51 18.40
CA ALA A 45 -1.03 -19.08 18.63
C ALA A 45 -0.98 -20.61 18.72
N SER A 46 -0.14 -21.30 17.94
CA SER A 46 0.02 -22.76 18.01
C SER A 46 0.69 -23.23 19.30
N LEU A 47 1.49 -22.38 19.94
CA LEU A 47 2.07 -22.60 21.28
C LEU A 47 1.08 -22.29 22.43
N GLY A 48 -0.17 -21.93 22.13
CA GLY A 48 -1.18 -21.54 23.14
C GLY A 48 -1.08 -20.08 23.60
N LEU A 49 -0.10 -19.31 23.10
CA LEU A 49 0.11 -17.89 23.43
C LEU A 49 -0.79 -16.99 22.55
N ARG A 50 -2.11 -17.19 22.63
CA ARG A 50 -3.08 -16.55 21.72
C ARG A 50 -3.00 -15.03 21.71
N TRP A 51 -2.89 -14.39 22.88
CA TRP A 51 -2.80 -12.93 22.97
C TRP A 51 -1.51 -12.37 22.36
N ALA A 52 -0.38 -13.03 22.58
CA ALA A 52 0.88 -12.65 21.93
C ALA A 52 0.78 -12.80 20.41
N GLY A 53 0.13 -13.87 19.93
CA GLY A 53 -0.15 -14.06 18.51
C GLY A 53 -1.03 -12.95 17.92
N VAL A 54 -2.10 -12.56 18.61
CA VAL A 54 -2.97 -11.43 18.22
C VAL A 54 -2.17 -10.12 18.17
N LEU A 55 -1.33 -9.85 19.17
CA LEU A 55 -0.49 -8.64 19.18
C LEU A 55 0.51 -8.62 18.03
N ALA A 56 1.12 -9.76 17.68
CA ALA A 56 2.00 -9.86 16.52
C ALA A 56 1.26 -9.51 15.21
N VAL A 57 0.07 -10.05 15.00
CA VAL A 57 -0.77 -9.74 13.82
C VAL A 57 -1.23 -8.28 13.84
N ALA A 58 -1.61 -7.74 15.00
CA ALA A 58 -2.01 -6.34 15.15
C ALA A 58 -0.88 -5.37 14.75
N GLY A 59 0.38 -5.79 14.88
CA GLY A 59 1.55 -5.07 14.39
C GLY A 59 1.56 -4.82 12.87
N ILE A 60 0.74 -5.53 12.09
CA ILE A 60 0.59 -5.29 10.65
C ILE A 60 -0.13 -3.96 10.39
N LEU A 61 -1.01 -3.50 11.27
CA LEU A 61 -1.77 -2.25 11.09
C LEU A 61 -0.87 -1.01 10.92
N PRO A 62 0.10 -0.72 11.80
CA PRO A 62 1.01 0.39 11.58
C PRO A 62 1.88 0.22 10.32
N VAL A 63 2.21 -1.02 9.92
CA VAL A 63 2.96 -1.31 8.68
C VAL A 63 2.13 -0.97 7.43
N ILE A 64 0.85 -1.33 7.42
CA ILE A 64 -0.10 -0.96 6.36
C ILE A 64 -0.23 0.57 6.31
N GLY A 65 -0.41 1.23 7.45
CA GLY A 65 -0.51 2.69 7.52
C GLY A 65 0.72 3.41 6.95
N ALA A 66 1.92 2.97 7.32
CA ALA A 66 3.16 3.51 6.76
C ALA A 66 3.24 3.26 5.25
N THR A 67 2.91 2.05 4.79
CA THR A 67 2.95 1.72 3.35
C THR A 67 1.97 2.59 2.55
N ALA A 68 0.75 2.79 3.04
CA ALA A 68 -0.26 3.65 2.43
C ALA A 68 0.24 5.10 2.24
N ILE A 69 0.83 5.68 3.28
CA ILE A 69 1.37 7.05 3.24
C ILE A 69 2.51 7.16 2.21
N GLN A 70 3.34 6.13 2.12
CA GLN A 70 4.47 6.10 1.21
C GLN A 70 4.05 5.87 -0.23
N THR A 71 2.96 5.12 -0.45
CA THR A 71 2.27 5.04 -1.75
C THR A 71 1.71 6.40 -2.18
N VAL A 72 1.18 7.20 -1.25
CA VAL A 72 0.75 8.58 -1.56
C VAL A 72 1.94 9.45 -1.99
N ARG A 73 3.06 9.41 -1.27
CA ARG A 73 4.31 10.10 -1.68
C ARG A 73 4.84 9.61 -3.03
N ARG A 74 4.64 8.33 -3.33
CA ARG A 74 5.00 7.76 -4.63
C ARG A 74 4.09 8.27 -5.75
N LEU A 75 2.78 8.40 -5.50
CA LEU A 75 1.86 9.03 -6.43
C LEU A 75 2.19 10.50 -6.65
N HIS A 76 2.59 11.22 -5.61
CA HIS A 76 3.09 12.59 -5.73
C HIS A 76 4.31 12.68 -6.64
N ASP A 77 5.23 11.70 -6.56
CA ASP A 77 6.38 11.62 -7.46
C ASP A 77 5.97 11.39 -8.93
N ARG A 78 4.79 10.81 -9.16
CA ARG A 78 4.17 10.65 -10.47
C ARG A 78 3.25 11.82 -10.87
N ASN A 79 3.30 12.92 -10.12
CA ASN A 79 2.44 14.10 -10.25
C ASN A 79 0.93 13.78 -10.15
N ARG A 80 0.59 12.73 -9.38
CA ARG A 80 -0.80 12.32 -9.10
C ARG A 80 -1.17 12.63 -7.66
N SER A 81 -2.45 12.91 -7.41
CA SER A 81 -2.95 13.11 -6.05
C SER A 81 -3.05 11.80 -5.29
N GLY A 82 -2.99 11.88 -3.95
CA GLY A 82 -3.28 10.74 -3.08
C GLY A 82 -4.69 10.16 -3.24
N GLY A 83 -5.63 10.91 -3.84
CA GLY A 83 -6.98 10.42 -4.15
C GLY A 83 -6.99 9.16 -5.04
N TRP A 84 -5.97 8.96 -5.88
CA TRP A 84 -5.82 7.74 -6.66
C TRP A 84 -5.58 6.50 -5.78
N PHE A 85 -4.92 6.67 -4.63
CA PHE A 85 -4.82 5.59 -3.64
C PHE A 85 -6.16 5.33 -2.96
N GLY A 86 -6.97 6.38 -2.72
CA GLY A 86 -8.35 6.22 -2.25
C GLY A 86 -9.20 5.39 -3.22
N LEU A 87 -9.07 5.63 -4.53
CA LEU A 87 -9.73 4.82 -5.56
C LEU A 87 -9.25 3.36 -5.56
N TYR A 88 -7.95 3.14 -5.33
CA TYR A 88 -7.40 1.80 -5.15
C TYR A 88 -8.02 1.08 -3.94
N VAL A 89 -8.09 1.74 -2.78
CA VAL A 89 -8.73 1.17 -1.58
C VAL A 89 -10.21 0.90 -1.83
N LEU A 90 -10.92 1.80 -2.53
CA LEU A 90 -12.31 1.58 -2.90
C LEU A 90 -12.48 0.35 -3.79
N ALA A 91 -11.65 0.20 -4.83
CA ALA A 91 -11.67 -0.95 -5.72
C ALA A 91 -11.41 -2.26 -4.95
N GLU A 92 -10.39 -2.31 -4.09
CA GLU A 92 -10.12 -3.48 -3.22
C GLU A 92 -11.32 -3.81 -2.33
N THR A 93 -11.96 -2.79 -1.74
CA THR A 93 -13.12 -2.97 -0.85
C THR A 93 -14.33 -3.53 -1.60
N VAL A 94 -14.56 -3.07 -2.84
CA VAL A 94 -15.61 -3.62 -3.72
C VAL A 94 -15.31 -5.08 -4.10
N GLY A 95 -14.02 -5.41 -4.30
CA GLY A 95 -13.60 -6.76 -4.67
C GLY A 95 -13.83 -7.82 -3.60
N VAL A 96 -13.92 -7.43 -2.32
CA VAL A 96 -14.21 -8.36 -1.20
C VAL A 96 -15.69 -8.46 -0.84
N LEU A 97 -16.56 -7.72 -1.52
CA LEU A 97 -18.01 -7.89 -1.37
C LEU A 97 -18.43 -9.27 -1.89
N PRO A 98 -19.53 -9.85 -1.38
CA PRO A 98 -20.06 -11.13 -1.86
C PRO A 98 -20.72 -10.96 -3.23
N LEU A 99 -19.89 -10.78 -4.27
CA LEU A 99 -20.31 -10.51 -5.65
C LEU A 99 -21.03 -11.70 -6.29
N GLU A 100 -20.96 -12.91 -5.70
CA GLU A 100 -21.63 -14.13 -6.18
C GLU A 100 -23.12 -13.89 -6.48
N ARG A 101 -23.84 -13.28 -5.53
CA ARG A 101 -25.27 -12.97 -5.73
C ARG A 101 -25.52 -11.95 -6.83
N ALA A 102 -24.59 -11.01 -7.02
CA ALA A 102 -24.68 -10.00 -8.06
C ALA A 102 -24.34 -10.57 -9.44
N VAL A 103 -23.42 -11.54 -9.51
CA VAL A 103 -23.07 -12.27 -10.74
C VAL A 103 -24.27 -13.06 -11.25
N ASP A 104 -24.99 -13.75 -10.38
CA ASP A 104 -26.16 -14.56 -10.76
C ASP A 104 -27.28 -13.70 -11.37
N ALA A 105 -27.52 -12.50 -10.80
CA ALA A 105 -28.54 -11.58 -11.28
C ALA A 105 -28.08 -10.73 -12.49
N HIS A 106 -26.81 -10.34 -12.52
CA HIS A 106 -26.26 -9.37 -13.47
C HIS A 106 -24.85 -9.78 -13.94
N PRO A 107 -24.70 -10.88 -14.70
CA PRO A 107 -23.39 -11.43 -15.02
C PRO A 107 -22.54 -10.49 -15.88
N LEU A 108 -23.11 -9.87 -16.92
CA LEU A 108 -22.36 -8.99 -17.82
C LEU A 108 -21.84 -7.71 -17.13
N PRO A 109 -22.65 -6.96 -16.35
CA PRO A 109 -22.14 -5.83 -15.58
C PRO A 109 -21.05 -6.18 -14.58
N VAL A 110 -21.17 -7.33 -13.89
CA VAL A 110 -20.15 -7.75 -12.92
C VAL A 110 -18.85 -8.13 -13.63
N ILE A 111 -18.93 -8.86 -14.74
CA ILE A 111 -17.74 -9.17 -15.56
C ILE A 111 -17.05 -7.87 -16.02
N ALA A 112 -17.81 -6.90 -16.52
CA ALA A 112 -17.26 -5.61 -16.95
C ALA A 112 -16.59 -4.85 -15.80
N LEU A 113 -17.21 -4.83 -14.62
CA LEU A 113 -16.64 -4.23 -13.41
C LEU A 113 -15.32 -4.89 -13.01
N VAL A 114 -15.28 -6.23 -12.96
CA VAL A 114 -14.08 -6.99 -12.59
C VAL A 114 -12.94 -6.74 -13.58
N LEU A 115 -13.22 -6.71 -14.89
CA LEU A 115 -12.22 -6.38 -15.91
C LEU A 115 -11.70 -4.94 -15.77
N ALA A 116 -12.58 -3.98 -15.49
CA ALA A 116 -12.19 -2.60 -15.25
C ALA A 116 -11.31 -2.46 -14.00
N MET A 117 -11.66 -3.16 -12.92
CA MET A 117 -10.87 -3.21 -11.69
C MET A 117 -9.49 -3.84 -11.93
N LEU A 118 -9.43 -4.97 -12.65
CA LEU A 118 -8.17 -5.60 -13.03
C LEU A 118 -7.27 -4.65 -13.83
N GLY A 119 -7.82 -3.98 -14.85
CA GLY A 119 -7.08 -3.00 -15.63
C GLY A 119 -6.56 -1.84 -14.77
N PHE A 120 -7.38 -1.36 -13.83
CA PHE A 120 -6.99 -0.33 -12.88
C PHE A 120 -5.86 -0.80 -11.95
N PHE A 121 -5.95 -2.01 -11.39
CA PHE A 121 -4.91 -2.57 -10.51
C PHE A 121 -3.58 -2.76 -11.25
N LEU A 122 -3.61 -3.30 -12.47
CA LEU A 122 -2.41 -3.44 -13.30
C LEU A 122 -1.76 -2.08 -13.59
N TRP A 123 -2.58 -1.09 -13.98
CA TRP A 123 -2.09 0.26 -14.20
C TRP A 123 -1.50 0.88 -12.92
N PHE A 124 -2.19 0.74 -11.78
CA PHE A 124 -1.74 1.31 -10.51
C PHE A 124 -0.43 0.68 -10.04
N PHE A 125 -0.30 -0.64 -10.19
CA PHE A 125 0.92 -1.39 -9.92
C PHE A 125 2.08 -0.93 -10.80
N VAL A 126 1.87 -0.87 -12.13
CA VAL A 126 2.91 -0.42 -13.06
C VAL A 126 3.34 1.02 -12.78
N GLU A 127 2.37 1.89 -12.50
CA GLU A 127 2.64 3.29 -12.17
C GLU A 127 3.52 3.42 -10.93
N THR A 128 3.16 2.72 -9.85
CA THR A 128 3.81 2.91 -8.56
C THR A 128 5.15 2.17 -8.48
N VAL A 129 5.26 0.96 -9.04
CA VAL A 129 6.45 0.10 -8.89
C VAL A 129 7.52 0.36 -9.95
N PHE A 130 7.12 0.48 -11.22
CA PHE A 130 8.09 0.44 -12.33
C PHE A 130 8.41 1.80 -12.95
N ARG A 131 7.43 2.69 -13.11
CA ARG A 131 7.65 3.96 -13.83
C ARG A 131 8.63 4.88 -13.08
N ALA A 132 9.43 5.66 -13.79
CA ALA A 132 10.28 6.69 -13.16
C ALA A 132 9.42 7.82 -12.56
N GLY A 133 10.00 8.72 -11.76
CA GLY A 133 9.31 9.94 -11.29
C GLY A 133 9.02 10.94 -12.42
N SER A 134 8.19 11.95 -12.17
CA SER A 134 8.01 13.07 -13.09
C SER A 134 9.29 13.92 -13.16
N PRO A 135 9.73 14.35 -14.36
CA PRO A 135 10.92 15.18 -14.49
C PRO A 135 10.70 16.57 -13.84
N GLY A 136 11.75 17.12 -13.24
CA GLY A 136 11.72 18.43 -12.60
C GLY A 136 10.87 18.51 -11.32
N ALA A 137 10.74 19.73 -10.79
CA ALA A 137 9.88 19.99 -9.64
C ALA A 137 8.40 19.90 -10.04
N ASN A 138 7.56 19.44 -9.11
CA ASN A 138 6.10 19.47 -9.27
C ASN A 138 5.45 20.09 -8.02
N ARG A 139 4.11 20.18 -7.98
CA ARG A 139 3.37 20.79 -6.86
C ARG A 139 3.63 20.15 -5.49
N TYR A 140 4.22 18.96 -5.45
CA TYR A 140 4.55 18.23 -4.24
C TYR A 140 6.01 18.39 -3.81
N GLY A 141 6.83 19.09 -4.59
CA GLY A 141 8.20 19.43 -4.23
C GLY A 141 9.23 19.14 -5.32
N PRO A 142 10.52 19.37 -4.99
CA PRO A 142 11.64 19.12 -5.90
C PRO A 142 11.77 17.63 -6.23
N VAL A 143 12.59 17.31 -7.23
CA VAL A 143 12.94 15.91 -7.54
C VAL A 143 13.53 15.26 -6.29
N PRO A 144 13.02 14.08 -5.86
CA PRO A 144 13.59 13.38 -4.73
C PRO A 144 15.05 13.00 -5.02
N ALA A 145 15.93 13.17 -4.04
CA ALA A 145 17.30 12.70 -4.15
C ALA A 145 17.31 11.19 -4.44
N GLU A 146 18.19 10.75 -5.32
CA GLU A 146 18.44 9.32 -5.50
C GLU A 146 18.98 8.77 -4.18
N ALA A 147 18.26 7.80 -3.62
CA ALA A 147 18.61 7.12 -2.37
C ALA A 147 19.48 5.90 -2.66
#